data_AF-A0A0F9T4Z8-F1
#
_entry.id   AF-A0A0F9T4Z8-F1
#
_cell.length_a   1.000
_cell.length_b   1.000
_cell.length_c   1.000
_cell.angle_alpha   90.00
_cell.angle_beta   90.00
_cell.angle_gamma   90.00
#
_symmetry.space_group_name_H-M   'P 1'
#
loop_
_entity.id
_entity.type
_entity.pdbx_description
1 polymer ?
#
loop_
_entity_poly.entity_id
_entity_poly.type
_entity_poly.pdbx_seq_one_letter_code
_entity_poly.pdbx_strand_id
1 'polypeptide(L)'
;MAKMTAEEFQEKHARRLKAATADMEKGVRGVTVAPTLKAAQAMTKLRTNLLKAIDSGKMERRLKAVTLQEWQQKMIDKGIGRVASGIDGAKEKTIAFAAQLLPAIDKAKAQIERLPSVTLDDNINRMVTFVREMSKFEKK
;
A
#
# COMPACT_ATOMS: atom_id res chain seq x y z
N MET A 1 -5.29 21.48 34.53
CA MET A 1 -6.31 21.46 33.45
C MET A 1 -5.64 21.81 32.13
N ALA A 2 -5.95 21.12 31.03
CA ALA A 2 -5.47 21.52 29.71
C ALA A 2 -6.02 22.91 29.38
N LYS A 3 -5.16 23.86 28.98
CA LYS A 3 -5.52 25.27 28.74
C LYS A 3 -6.26 25.50 27.40
N MET A 4 -6.70 24.45 26.72
CA MET A 4 -7.41 24.53 25.44
C MET A 4 -8.30 23.29 25.25
N THR A 5 -9.38 23.43 24.48
CA THR A 5 -10.24 22.30 24.08
C THR A 5 -9.60 21.48 22.95
N ALA A 6 -10.20 20.32 22.64
CA ALA A 6 -9.74 19.47 21.53
C ALA A 6 -9.89 20.16 20.17
N GLU A 7 -10.95 20.95 20.00
CA GLU A 7 -11.26 21.72 18.81
C GLU A 7 -10.24 22.85 18.63
N GLU A 8 -9.92 23.58 19.71
CA GLU A 8 -8.89 24.63 19.70
C GLU A 8 -7.50 24.07 19.38
N PHE A 9 -7.19 22.87 19.88
CA PHE A 9 -5.96 22.16 19.53
C PHE A 9 -5.93 21.78 18.05
N GLN A 10 -7.02 21.20 17.53
CA GLN A 10 -7.11 20.77 16.13
C GLN A 10 -7.04 21.95 15.16
N GLU A 11 -7.74 23.06 15.45
CA GLU A 11 -7.69 24.29 14.66
C GLU A 11 -6.26 24.82 14.60
N LYS A 12 -5.63 25.01 15.77
CA LYS A 12 -4.27 25.56 15.86
C LYS A 12 -3.27 24.67 15.13
N HIS A 13 -3.39 23.35 15.27
CA HIS A 13 -2.57 22.38 14.56
C HIS A 13 -2.77 22.46 13.05
N ALA A 14 -4.01 22.47 12.57
CA ALA A 14 -4.34 22.53 11.16
C ALA A 14 -3.88 23.83 10.51
N ARG A 15 -4.13 24.98 11.15
CA ARG A 15 -3.70 26.30 10.67
C ARG A 15 -2.18 26.37 10.55
N ARG A 16 -1.45 25.95 11.58
CA ARG A 16 0.02 25.97 11.55
C ARG A 16 0.60 25.01 10.51
N LEU A 17 0.05 23.80 10.39
CA LEU A 17 0.55 22.82 9.43
C LEU A 17 0.31 23.28 7.99
N LYS A 18 -0.86 23.86 7.70
CA LYS A 18 -1.15 24.44 6.37
C LYS A 18 -0.25 25.62 6.04
N ALA A 19 0.13 26.44 7.02
CA ALA A 19 1.04 27.57 6.83
C ALA A 19 2.50 27.15 6.63
N ALA A 20 2.87 25.92 7.01
CA ALA A 20 4.24 25.43 6.97
C ALA A 20 4.66 24.84 5.61
N THR A 21 3.86 24.98 4.54
CA THR A 21 4.13 24.34 3.23
C THR A 21 5.49 24.75 2.64
N ALA A 22 5.89 26.02 2.78
CA ALA A 22 7.19 26.50 2.31
C ALA A 22 8.37 25.87 3.09
N ASP A 23 8.23 25.72 4.40
CA ASP A 23 9.23 25.03 5.23
C ASP A 23 9.30 23.54 4.91
N MET A 24 8.15 22.91 4.63
CA MET A 24 8.08 21.53 4.17
C MET A 24 8.81 21.35 2.84
N GLU A 25 8.58 22.23 1.87
CA GLU A 25 9.28 22.20 0.59
C GLU A 25 10.79 22.36 0.78
N LYS A 26 11.22 23.36 1.57
CA LYS A 26 12.63 23.57 1.90
C LYS A 26 13.26 22.34 2.55
N GLY A 27 12.57 21.73 3.51
CA GLY A 27 13.01 20.52 4.19
C GLY A 27 13.17 19.33 3.23
N VAL A 28 12.21 19.13 2.32
CA VAL A 28 12.28 18.08 1.29
C VAL A 28 13.44 18.32 0.34
N ARG A 29 13.65 19.56 -0.12
CA ARG A 29 14.79 19.91 -0.99
C ARG A 29 16.14 19.71 -0.30
N GLY A 30 16.19 19.77 1.03
CA GLY A 30 17.40 19.47 1.81
C GLY A 30 17.74 17.98 1.94
N VAL A 31 16.89 17.06 1.45
CA VAL A 31 17.16 15.62 1.50
C VAL A 31 18.19 15.25 0.44
N THR A 32 19.41 14.97 0.88
CA THR A 32 20.56 14.65 0.00
C THR A 32 20.71 13.17 -0.33
N VAL A 33 20.05 12.29 0.42
CA VAL A 33 20.09 10.84 0.23
C VAL A 33 18.66 10.31 0.21
N ALA A 34 18.34 9.49 -0.79
CA ALA A 34 17.02 8.90 -0.93
C ALA A 34 16.59 8.19 0.37
N PRO A 35 15.47 8.58 0.99
CA PRO A 35 15.03 7.99 2.26
C PRO A 35 14.71 6.49 2.10
N THR A 36 14.30 6.06 0.91
CA THR A 36 14.06 4.65 0.57
C THR A 36 15.34 3.81 0.57
N LEU A 37 16.48 4.37 0.19
CA LEU A 37 17.78 3.70 0.29
C LEU A 37 18.15 3.45 1.75
N LYS A 38 18.00 4.48 2.60
CA LYS A 38 18.21 4.33 4.05
C LYS A 38 17.27 3.29 4.66
N ALA A 39 16.02 3.23 4.19
CA ALA A 39 15.07 2.21 4.62
C ALA A 39 15.52 0.79 4.23
N ALA A 40 16.00 0.59 3.00
CA ALA A 40 16.53 -0.69 2.54
C ALA A 40 17.74 -1.16 3.37
N GLN A 41 18.60 -0.23 3.79
CA GLN A 41 19.73 -0.54 4.68
C GLN A 41 19.30 -0.91 6.10
N ALA A 42 18.09 -0.50 6.52
CA ALA A 42 17.58 -0.71 7.87
C ALA A 42 16.68 -1.96 8.01
N MET A 43 16.66 -2.87 7.02
CA MET A 43 15.74 -4.02 7.02
C MET A 43 15.89 -4.94 8.23
N THR A 44 17.11 -5.14 8.75
CA THR A 44 17.34 -5.92 9.99
C THR A 44 16.70 -5.25 11.21
N LYS A 45 16.86 -3.92 11.33
CA LYS A 45 16.24 -3.12 12.39
C LYS A 45 14.71 -3.17 12.29
N LEU A 46 14.17 -3.10 11.08
CA LEU A 46 12.73 -3.24 10.83
C LEU A 46 12.23 -4.60 11.31
N ARG A 47 12.84 -5.70 10.85
CA ARG A 47 12.44 -7.07 11.22
C ARG A 47 12.42 -7.27 12.72
N THR A 48 13.49 -6.89 13.41
CA THR A 48 13.63 -7.04 14.87
C THR A 48 12.52 -6.31 15.63
N ASN A 49 12.25 -5.06 15.26
CA ASN A 49 11.25 -4.26 15.96
C ASN A 49 9.81 -4.65 15.58
N LEU A 50 9.60 -5.15 14.36
CA LEU A 50 8.31 -5.67 13.93
C LEU A 50 7.94 -6.91 14.73
N LEU A 51 8.84 -7.88 14.85
CA LEU A 51 8.62 -9.08 15.67
C LEU A 51 8.31 -8.71 17.12
N LYS A 52 9.11 -7.83 17.73
CA LYS A 52 8.83 -7.32 19.09
C LYS A 52 7.44 -6.68 19.22
N ALA A 53 6.97 -5.93 18.22
CA ALA A 53 5.66 -5.29 18.25
C ALA A 53 4.50 -6.28 18.10
N ILE A 54 4.72 -7.37 17.36
CA ILE A 54 3.80 -8.50 17.26
C ILE A 54 3.76 -9.25 18.59
N ASP A 55 4.92 -9.68 19.09
CA ASP A 55 5.04 -10.51 20.31
C ASP A 55 4.51 -9.80 21.57
N SER A 56 4.65 -8.48 21.63
CA SER A 56 4.11 -7.67 22.74
C SER A 56 2.61 -7.39 22.67
N GLY A 57 1.91 -7.86 21.63
CA GLY A 57 0.48 -7.59 21.38
C GLY A 57 0.15 -6.13 21.06
N LYS A 58 1.16 -5.26 20.92
CA LYS A 58 0.98 -3.84 20.62
C LYS A 58 0.29 -3.65 19.27
N MET A 59 0.69 -4.43 18.26
CA MET A 59 0.14 -4.35 16.92
C MET A 59 -1.34 -4.76 16.91
N GLU A 60 -1.68 -5.90 17.51
CA GLU A 60 -3.06 -6.40 17.59
C GLU A 60 -3.99 -5.39 18.27
N ARG A 61 -3.60 -4.86 19.43
CA ARG A 61 -4.40 -3.86 20.16
C ARG A 61 -4.68 -2.61 19.32
N ARG A 62 -3.71 -2.17 18.51
CA ARG A 62 -3.86 -0.99 17.66
C ARG A 62 -4.73 -1.26 16.43
N LEU A 63 -4.65 -2.47 15.86
CA LEU A 63 -5.54 -2.87 14.77
C LEU A 63 -7.00 -2.94 15.23
N LYS A 64 -7.25 -3.40 16.46
CA LYS A 64 -8.60 -3.45 17.06
C LYS A 64 -9.14 -2.08 17.49
N ALA A 65 -8.32 -1.03 17.49
CA ALA A 65 -8.71 0.28 18.03
C ALA A 65 -9.63 1.08 17.11
N VAL A 66 -9.66 0.79 15.80
CA VAL A 66 -10.53 1.47 14.83
C VAL A 66 -11.70 0.54 14.53
N THR A 67 -12.92 1.00 14.75
CA THR A 67 -14.12 0.21 14.47
C THR A 67 -14.41 0.20 12.96
N LEU A 68 -15.20 -0.79 12.51
CA LEU A 68 -15.66 -0.86 11.12
C LEU A 68 -16.39 0.43 10.71
N GLN A 69 -17.27 0.94 11.58
CA GLN A 69 -18.04 2.15 11.33
C GLN A 69 -17.14 3.39 11.19
N GLU A 70 -16.15 3.56 12.09
CA GLU A 70 -15.21 4.67 12.00
C GLU A 70 -14.38 4.60 10.72
N TRP A 71 -13.93 3.40 10.33
CA TRP A 71 -13.21 3.20 9.08
C TRP A 71 -14.07 3.55 7.86
N GLN A 72 -15.31 3.06 7.80
CA GLN A 72 -16.24 3.35 6.71
C GLN A 72 -16.48 4.86 6.57
N GLN A 73 -16.77 5.54 7.67
CA GLN A 73 -17.00 6.99 7.67
C GLN A 73 -15.78 7.75 7.13
N LYS A 74 -14.57 7.44 7.63
CA LYS A 74 -13.33 8.10 7.17
C LYS A 74 -13.04 7.82 5.69
N MET A 75 -13.31 6.61 5.22
CA MET A 75 -13.12 6.27 3.81
C MET A 75 -14.07 7.03 2.90
N ILE A 76 -15.36 7.09 3.26
CA ILE A 76 -16.38 7.81 2.49
C ILE A 76 -16.06 9.31 2.47
N ASP A 77 -15.85 9.92 3.63
CA ASP A 77 -15.75 11.38 3.74
C ASP A 77 -14.41 11.94 3.26
N LYS A 78 -13.32 11.15 3.35
CA LYS A 78 -11.95 11.66 3.15
C LYS A 78 -11.10 10.80 2.22
N GLY A 79 -11.34 9.49 2.20
CA GLY A 79 -10.54 8.54 1.42
C GLY A 79 -10.89 8.61 -0.06
N ILE A 80 -12.15 8.35 -0.39
CA ILE A 80 -12.64 8.21 -1.78
C ILE A 80 -12.37 9.47 -2.59
N GLY A 81 -12.60 10.66 -2.03
CA GLY A 81 -12.32 11.92 -2.73
C GLY A 81 -10.86 12.12 -3.15
N ARG A 82 -9.90 11.42 -2.53
CA ARG A 82 -8.48 11.47 -2.89
C ARG A 82 -8.07 10.41 -3.92
N VAL A 83 -8.94 9.45 -4.22
CA VAL A 83 -8.63 8.33 -5.12
C VAL A 83 -8.42 8.83 -6.54
N ALA A 84 -9.27 9.74 -7.04
CA ALA A 84 -9.18 10.24 -8.42
C ALA A 84 -7.81 10.86 -8.72
N SER A 85 -7.35 11.81 -7.90
CA SER A 85 -6.03 12.44 -8.08
C SER A 85 -4.88 11.45 -7.88
N GLY A 86 -5.04 10.47 -6.99
CA GLY A 86 -4.09 9.39 -6.82
C GLY A 86 -3.97 8.49 -8.05
N ILE A 87 -5.09 8.17 -8.71
CA ILE A 87 -5.12 7.37 -9.94
C ILE A 87 -4.46 8.12 -11.09
N ASP A 88 -4.81 9.40 -11.29
CA ASP A 88 -4.23 10.23 -12.35
C ASP A 88 -2.72 10.38 -12.15
N GLY A 89 -2.28 10.68 -10.91
CA GLY A 89 -0.86 10.81 -10.58
C GLY A 89 -0.07 9.49 -10.67
N ALA A 90 -0.74 8.34 -10.54
CA ALA A 90 -0.11 7.02 -10.65
C ALA A 90 -0.19 6.42 -12.06
N LYS A 91 -0.85 7.08 -13.02
CA LYS A 91 -1.14 6.55 -14.36
C LYS A 91 0.07 5.89 -15.03
N GLU A 92 1.19 6.61 -15.13
CA GLU A 92 2.41 6.11 -15.78
C GLU A 92 3.00 4.89 -15.08
N LYS A 93 3.05 4.91 -13.73
CA LYS A 93 3.51 3.78 -12.92
C LYS A 93 2.64 2.55 -13.12
N THR A 94 1.33 2.73 -13.23
CA THR A 94 0.37 1.66 -13.50
C THR A 94 0.56 1.09 -14.91
N ILE A 95 0.70 1.94 -15.93
CA ILE A 95 0.98 1.52 -17.31
C ILE A 95 2.29 0.72 -17.37
N ALA A 96 3.36 1.22 -16.74
CA ALA A 96 4.66 0.56 -16.71
C ALA A 96 4.60 -0.82 -16.03
N PHE A 97 3.81 -0.94 -14.95
CA PHE A 97 3.59 -2.24 -14.31
C PHE A 97 2.76 -3.18 -15.19
N ALA A 98 1.67 -2.68 -15.79
CA ALA A 98 0.81 -3.46 -16.67
C ALA A 98 1.57 -3.98 -17.90
N ALA A 99 2.48 -3.18 -18.47
CA ALA A 99 3.34 -3.59 -19.58
C ALA A 99 4.23 -4.81 -19.24
N GLN A 100 4.54 -5.03 -17.95
CA GLN A 100 5.26 -6.24 -17.50
C GLN A 100 4.30 -7.38 -17.12
N LEU A 101 3.20 -7.05 -16.44
CA LEU A 101 2.25 -8.03 -15.92
C LEU A 101 1.44 -8.71 -17.03
N LEU A 102 0.94 -7.95 -18.01
CA LEU A 102 0.06 -8.48 -19.05
C LEU A 102 0.75 -9.58 -19.90
N PRO A 103 2.01 -9.43 -20.35
CA PRO A 103 2.72 -10.53 -21.01
C PRO A 103 2.88 -11.79 -20.15
N ALA A 104 3.06 -11.64 -18.84
CA ALA A 104 3.13 -12.78 -17.93
C ALA A 104 1.78 -13.51 -17.82
N ILE A 105 0.68 -12.75 -17.77
CA ILE A 105 -0.69 -13.30 -17.84
C ILE A 105 -0.92 -14.01 -19.17
N ASP A 106 -0.55 -13.41 -20.30
CA ASP A 106 -0.74 -14.01 -21.63
C ASP A 106 0.06 -15.30 -21.79
N LYS A 107 1.30 -15.34 -21.26
CA LYS A 107 2.09 -16.57 -21.21
C LYS A 107 1.41 -17.65 -20.36
N ALA A 108 0.90 -17.31 -19.18
CA ALA A 108 0.20 -18.24 -18.31
C ALA A 108 -1.09 -18.75 -18.97
N LYS A 109 -1.84 -17.87 -19.65
CA LYS A 109 -3.03 -18.23 -20.44
C LYS A 109 -2.71 -19.22 -21.56
N ALA A 110 -1.66 -18.96 -22.33
CA ALA A 110 -1.23 -19.86 -23.40
C ALA A 110 -0.84 -21.26 -22.89
N GLN A 111 -0.37 -21.38 -21.63
CA GLN A 111 -0.10 -22.69 -21.01
C GLN A 111 -1.39 -23.41 -20.64
N ILE A 112 -2.34 -22.73 -19.99
CA ILE A 112 -3.59 -23.38 -19.59
C ILE A 112 -4.44 -23.75 -20.80
N GLU A 113 -4.42 -22.97 -21.89
CA GLU A 113 -5.17 -23.28 -23.11
C GLU A 113 -4.77 -24.61 -23.76
N ARG A 114 -3.55 -25.11 -23.48
CA ARG A 114 -3.07 -26.41 -23.96
C ARG A 114 -3.51 -27.58 -23.08
N LEU A 115 -4.08 -27.30 -21.91
CA LEU A 115 -4.57 -28.32 -20.99
C LEU A 115 -6.02 -28.70 -21.34
N PRO A 116 -6.44 -29.95 -21.11
CA PRO A 116 -7.84 -30.35 -21.18
C PRO A 116 -8.72 -29.47 -20.27
N SER A 117 -10.02 -29.38 -20.55
CA SER A 117 -11.00 -28.59 -19.77
C SER A 117 -12.36 -29.29 -19.64
N VAL A 118 -12.41 -30.60 -19.84
CA VAL A 118 -13.67 -31.35 -19.98
C VAL A 118 -14.22 -31.74 -18.60
N THR A 119 -13.35 -32.09 -17.67
CA THR A 119 -13.72 -32.54 -16.33
C THR A 119 -13.50 -31.46 -15.27
N LEU A 120 -13.99 -31.71 -14.05
CA LEU A 120 -13.66 -30.87 -12.90
C LEU A 120 -12.16 -30.87 -12.62
N ASP A 121 -11.51 -32.04 -12.66
CA ASP A 121 -10.08 -32.19 -12.39
C ASP A 121 -9.22 -31.45 -13.42
N ASP A 122 -9.64 -31.47 -14.68
CA ASP A 122 -9.02 -30.68 -15.75
C ASP A 122 -9.05 -29.18 -15.44
N ASN A 123 -10.21 -28.68 -14.99
CA ASN A 123 -10.38 -27.27 -14.65
C ASN A 123 -9.59 -26.87 -13.38
N ILE A 124 -9.50 -27.75 -12.38
CA ILE A 124 -8.64 -27.57 -11.21
C ILE A 124 -7.17 -27.48 -11.66
N ASN A 125 -6.73 -28.38 -12.54
CA ASN A 125 -5.37 -28.40 -13.04
C ASN A 125 -5.02 -27.12 -13.83
N ARG A 126 -5.95 -26.61 -14.65
CA ARG A 126 -5.81 -25.31 -15.33
C ARG A 126 -5.63 -24.16 -14.35
N MET A 127 -6.47 -24.08 -13.32
CA MET A 127 -6.37 -23.05 -12.28
C MET A 127 -5.02 -23.12 -11.55
N VAL A 128 -4.62 -24.31 -11.08
CA VAL A 128 -3.33 -24.53 -10.39
C VAL A 128 -2.16 -24.13 -11.28
N THR A 129 -2.22 -24.47 -12.56
CA THR A 129 -1.19 -24.11 -13.54
C THR A 129 -1.09 -22.59 -13.70
N PHE A 130 -2.21 -21.88 -13.86
CA PHE A 130 -2.21 -20.42 -13.94
C PHE A 130 -1.58 -19.78 -12.68
N VAL A 131 -1.96 -20.23 -11.49
CA VAL A 131 -1.42 -19.71 -10.22
C VAL A 131 0.09 -19.95 -10.12
N ARG A 132 0.56 -21.15 -10.50
CA ARG A 132 2.00 -21.48 -10.50
C ARG A 132 2.81 -20.68 -11.53
N GLU A 133 2.24 -20.37 -12.68
CA GLU A 133 2.91 -19.51 -13.66
C GLU A 133 2.94 -18.05 -13.19
N MET A 134 1.83 -17.55 -12.63
CA MET A 134 1.78 -16.19 -12.09
C MET A 134 2.65 -16.01 -10.84
N SER A 135 2.90 -17.05 -10.03
CA SER A 135 3.81 -16.95 -8.88
C SER A 135 5.28 -16.77 -9.28
N LYS A 136 5.62 -17.01 -10.56
CA LYS A 136 6.96 -16.75 -11.10
C LYS A 136 7.15 -15.32 -11.59
N PHE A 137 6.07 -14.54 -11.68
CA PHE A 137 6.15 -13.15 -12.08
C PHE A 137 6.81 -12.31 -10.99
N GLU A 138 7.97 -11.75 -11.31
CA GLU A 138 8.63 -10.74 -10.50
C GLU A 138 8.73 -9.45 -11.32
N LYS A 139 8.23 -8.35 -10.75
CA LYS A 139 8.35 -7.03 -11.37
C LYS A 139 9.83 -6.63 -11.39
N LYS A 140 10.29 -6.20 -12.57
CA LYS A 140 11.61 -5.59 -12.77
C LYS A 140 11.57 -4.09 -12.50
#